data_AF-A0A8K0IDM3-F1
#
_entry.id   AF-A0A8K0IDM3-F1
#
_cell.length_a   1.000
_cell.length_b   1.000
_cell.length_c   1.000
_cell.angle_alpha   90.00
_cell.angle_beta   90.00
_cell.angle_gamma   90.00
#
_symmetry.space_group_name_H-M   'P 1'
#
loop_
_entity.id
_entity.type
_entity.pdbx_description
1 polymer ?
#
loop_
_entity_poly.entity_id
_entity_poly.type
_entity_poly.pdbx_seq_one_letter_code
_entity_poly.pdbx_strand_id
1 'polypeptide(L)'
;MSVSFWRRIYQLSRDCNSISHLKQLLTQIIQSHASNHASSLAALISFSATSPHGDLRLASLLFTHSPNPNSFAYNCMIQGLVNARRPDHAFLLYLRMNRESLAPDNFTFPFVLKACSLLSAVGTGKAIHARILRLGFSIDPYIQSGLVRMYSEFDEVETARHLFDGIPDRDVVLWNSMIGGYVKCGNLESARELFEEMPAKNVGTYNALIGGYVKFGCMDNASGLFEQMPERDVVSWNTMVGAHARSGSVAVARGLFNRAPKKNVATWSAIISGFAQSSRFVDALDMFKYMLVKGPRPNQSILPGD
;
A
#
# COMPACT_ATOMS: atom_id res chain seq x y z
N MET A 1 19.62 -7.73 39.24
CA MET A 1 18.88 -6.57 38.68
C MET A 1 17.40 -6.93 38.59
N SER A 2 16.49 -6.04 39.02
CA SER A 2 15.08 -6.36 39.26
C SER A 2 14.20 -6.31 38.01
N VAL A 3 13.16 -7.14 37.98
CA VAL A 3 12.09 -7.18 36.95
C VAL A 3 11.48 -5.79 36.66
N SER A 4 11.50 -4.88 37.64
CA SER A 4 11.04 -3.49 37.51
C SER A 4 11.87 -2.64 36.55
N PHE A 5 13.18 -2.91 36.40
CA PHE A 5 14.06 -2.20 35.46
C PHE A 5 13.68 -2.51 34.01
N TRP A 6 13.38 -3.78 33.72
CA TRP A 6 13.02 -4.23 32.37
C TRP A 6 11.61 -3.82 31.94
N ARG A 7 10.65 -3.80 32.88
CA ARG A 7 9.34 -3.18 32.62
C ARG A 7 9.48 -1.70 32.27
N ARG A 8 10.41 -0.99 32.91
CA ARG A 8 10.68 0.42 32.64
C ARG A 8 11.32 0.64 31.26
N ILE A 9 12.28 -0.19 30.84
CA ILE A 9 12.83 -0.13 29.47
C ILE A 9 11.76 -0.46 28.42
N TYR A 10 10.94 -1.48 28.66
CA TYR A 10 9.84 -1.83 27.76
C TYR A 10 8.82 -0.68 27.62
N GLN A 11 8.42 -0.04 28.74
CA GLN A 11 7.58 1.16 28.73
C GLN A 11 8.25 2.34 28.01
N LEU A 12 9.52 2.64 28.31
CA LEU A 12 10.30 3.69 27.66
C LEU A 12 10.45 3.45 26.15
N SER A 13 10.52 2.19 25.70
CA SER A 13 10.55 1.85 24.27
C SER A 13 9.22 2.13 23.56
N ARG A 14 8.09 1.98 24.27
CA ARG A 14 6.77 2.36 23.74
C ARG A 14 6.56 3.87 23.71
N ASP A 15 7.22 4.60 24.61
CA ASP A 15 7.12 6.07 24.74
C ASP A 15 8.19 6.82 23.94
N CYS A 16 9.04 6.11 23.19
CA CYS A 16 10.10 6.71 22.39
C CYS A 16 9.52 7.48 21.20
N ASN A 17 9.59 8.81 21.24
CA ASN A 17 9.15 9.65 20.12
C ASN A 17 10.31 10.21 19.27
N SER A 18 11.56 9.81 19.55
CA SER A 18 12.74 10.30 18.83
C SER A 18 13.87 9.28 18.73
N ILE A 19 14.67 9.40 17.67
CA ILE A 19 15.86 8.58 17.45
C ILE A 19 16.97 8.85 18.48
N SER A 20 16.95 10.03 19.14
CA SER A 20 17.89 10.38 20.21
C SER A 20 17.60 9.62 21.51
N HIS A 21 16.32 9.47 21.88
CA HIS A 21 15.94 8.62 23.02
C HIS A 21 16.24 7.15 22.77
N LEU A 22 16.06 6.67 21.53
CA LEU A 22 16.45 5.31 21.15
C LEU A 22 17.96 5.09 21.26
N LYS A 23 18.78 6.04 20.80
CA LYS A 23 20.24 5.97 20.96
C LYS A 23 20.65 5.97 22.43
N GLN A 24 20.02 6.76 23.29
CA GLN A 24 20.27 6.76 24.74
C GLN A 24 19.90 5.43 25.39
N LEU A 25 18.74 4.84 25.03
CA LEU A 25 18.34 3.50 25.47
C LEU A 25 19.31 2.43 25.00
N LEU A 26 19.79 2.51 23.75
CA LEU A 26 20.82 1.62 23.20
C LEU A 26 22.13 1.72 23.98
N THR A 27 22.59 2.93 24.28
CA THR A 27 23.81 3.14 25.09
C THR A 27 23.63 2.55 26.50
N GLN A 28 22.48 2.75 27.13
CA GLN A 28 22.18 2.18 28.45
C GLN A 28 22.10 0.65 28.43
N ILE A 29 21.57 0.04 27.36
CA ILE A 29 21.47 -1.41 27.20
C ILE A 29 22.85 -2.04 26.92
N ILE A 30 23.69 -1.38 26.14
CA ILE A 30 25.08 -1.80 25.91
C ILE A 30 25.89 -1.71 27.21
N GLN A 31 25.74 -0.62 27.97
CA GLN A 31 26.44 -0.41 29.24
C GLN A 31 26.00 -1.35 30.37
N SER A 32 24.75 -1.85 30.35
CA SER A 32 24.22 -2.72 31.41
C SER A 32 24.42 -4.23 31.14
N HIS A 33 25.18 -4.61 30.09
CA HIS A 33 25.30 -6.00 29.60
C HIS A 33 23.93 -6.68 29.36
N ALA A 34 22.93 -5.84 29.09
CA ALA A 34 21.52 -6.17 28.90
C ALA A 34 21.22 -6.82 27.53
N SER A 35 22.23 -6.86 26.64
CA SER A 35 22.18 -7.52 25.33
C SER A 35 21.89 -9.03 25.39
N ASN A 36 21.97 -9.65 26.57
CA ASN A 36 21.75 -11.08 26.75
C ASN A 36 20.27 -11.49 26.89
N HIS A 37 19.33 -10.53 26.92
CA HIS A 37 17.90 -10.84 27.04
C HIS A 37 17.17 -10.59 25.71
N ALA A 38 16.79 -11.68 25.03
CA ALA A 38 16.09 -11.66 23.74
C ALA A 38 14.82 -10.78 23.73
N SER A 39 14.08 -10.72 24.85
CA SER A 39 12.85 -9.92 24.96
C SER A 39 13.08 -8.41 24.90
N SER A 40 14.20 -7.93 25.46
CA SER A 40 14.54 -6.51 25.50
C SER A 40 15.02 -6.01 24.13
N LEU A 41 15.81 -6.84 23.44
CA LEU A 41 16.20 -6.57 22.05
C LEU A 41 15.01 -6.63 21.10
N ALA A 42 14.07 -7.55 21.30
CA ALA A 42 12.87 -7.65 20.47
C ALA A 42 11.98 -6.38 20.54
N ALA A 43 11.89 -5.73 21.71
CA ALA A 43 11.18 -4.46 21.85
C ALA A 43 11.88 -3.32 21.09
N LEU A 44 13.21 -3.24 21.15
CA LEU A 44 13.98 -2.26 20.38
C LEU A 44 13.88 -2.51 18.86
N ILE A 45 13.88 -3.77 18.44
CA ILE A 45 13.68 -4.17 17.04
C ILE A 45 12.28 -3.73 16.60
N SER A 46 11.25 -3.98 17.41
CA SER A 46 9.88 -3.56 17.12
C SER A 46 9.80 -2.06 16.87
N PHE A 47 10.33 -1.25 17.79
CA PHE A 47 10.37 0.20 17.62
C PHE A 47 11.14 0.61 16.35
N SER A 48 12.34 0.07 16.15
CA SER A 48 13.22 0.48 15.04
C SER A 48 12.68 0.06 13.67
N ALA A 49 11.97 -1.07 13.59
CA ALA A 49 11.45 -1.61 12.34
C ALA A 49 10.06 -1.06 11.97
N THR A 50 9.21 -0.75 12.97
CA THR A 50 7.78 -0.48 12.73
C THR A 50 7.37 0.97 12.99
N SER A 51 8.13 1.75 13.76
CA SER A 51 7.78 3.13 14.07
C SER A 51 8.13 4.09 12.92
N PRO A 52 7.35 5.18 12.72
CA PRO A 52 7.63 6.18 11.67
C PRO A 52 9.01 6.86 11.80
N HIS A 53 9.56 6.91 13.01
CA HIS A 53 10.88 7.47 13.32
C HIS A 53 11.97 6.39 13.48
N GLY A 54 11.66 5.14 13.16
CA GLY A 54 12.57 4.02 13.24
C GLY A 54 13.62 4.00 12.12
N ASP A 55 14.73 3.31 12.36
CA ASP A 55 15.76 3.05 11.36
C ASP A 55 15.85 1.54 11.10
N LEU A 56 15.44 1.11 9.91
CA LEU A 56 15.44 -0.29 9.51
C LEU A 56 16.86 -0.88 9.45
N ARG A 57 17.89 -0.08 9.17
CA ARG A 57 19.29 -0.55 9.20
C ARG A 57 19.69 -0.90 10.62
N LEU A 58 19.30 -0.07 11.57
CA LEU A 58 19.53 -0.32 12.99
C LEU A 58 18.72 -1.53 13.48
N ALA A 59 17.45 -1.64 13.08
CA ALA A 59 16.65 -2.82 13.38
C ALA A 59 17.31 -4.11 12.87
N SER A 60 17.85 -4.07 11.65
CA SER A 60 18.55 -5.20 11.04
C SER A 60 19.83 -5.55 11.81
N LEU A 61 20.60 -4.54 12.24
CA LEU A 61 21.79 -4.73 13.07
C LEU A 61 21.45 -5.36 14.43
N LEU A 62 20.39 -4.88 15.08
CA LEU A 62 19.94 -5.43 16.36
C LEU A 62 19.43 -6.86 16.21
N PHE A 63 18.74 -7.16 15.11
CA PHE A 63 18.26 -8.50 14.82
C PHE A 63 19.41 -9.49 14.59
N THR A 64 20.46 -9.10 13.86
CA THR A 64 21.63 -9.99 13.62
C THR A 64 22.43 -10.27 14.88
N HIS A 65 22.47 -9.32 15.82
CA HIS A 65 23.19 -9.45 17.09
C HIS A 65 22.32 -10.03 18.22
N SER A 66 21.04 -10.30 17.98
CA SER A 66 20.14 -10.88 18.98
C SER A 66 20.42 -12.37 19.17
N PRO A 67 20.80 -12.85 20.37
CA PRO A 67 20.88 -14.27 20.65
C PRO A 67 19.45 -14.85 20.68
N ASN A 68 19.14 -15.76 19.75
CA ASN A 68 17.83 -16.42 19.62
C ASN A 68 16.63 -15.45 19.51
N PRO A 69 16.46 -14.75 18.37
CA PRO A 69 15.28 -13.91 18.15
C PRO A 69 13.99 -14.76 18.19
N ASN A 70 12.99 -14.29 18.93
CA ASN A 70 11.69 -14.96 19.04
C ASN A 70 10.75 -14.59 17.88
N SER A 71 9.58 -15.25 17.79
CA SER A 71 8.58 -14.98 16.75
C SER A 71 8.17 -13.50 16.66
N PHE A 72 8.07 -12.81 17.81
CA PHE A 72 7.74 -11.38 17.83
C PHE A 72 8.80 -10.52 17.13
N ALA A 73 10.10 -10.77 17.37
CA ALA A 73 11.18 -10.05 16.70
C ALA A 73 11.17 -10.30 15.19
N TYR A 74 10.91 -11.55 14.77
CA TYR A 74 10.73 -11.91 13.36
C TYR A 74 9.55 -11.15 12.73
N ASN A 75 8.38 -11.15 13.37
CA ASN A 75 7.18 -10.47 12.88
C ASN A 75 7.42 -8.97 12.71
N CYS A 76 8.07 -8.32 13.68
CA CYS A 76 8.43 -6.92 13.60
C CYS A 76 9.37 -6.61 12.44
N MET A 77 10.39 -7.44 12.22
CA MET A 77 11.31 -7.27 11.10
C MET A 77 10.64 -7.51 9.76
N ILE A 78 9.83 -8.56 9.63
CA ILE A 78 9.07 -8.87 8.41
C ILE A 78 8.14 -7.68 8.08
N GLN A 79 7.40 -7.18 9.07
CA GLN A 79 6.56 -5.99 8.92
C GLN A 79 7.35 -4.76 8.45
N GLY A 80 8.47 -4.45 9.12
CA GLY A 80 9.32 -3.31 8.77
C GLY A 80 9.88 -3.40 7.35
N LEU A 81 10.35 -4.57 6.94
CA LEU A 81 10.88 -4.82 5.59
C LEU A 81 9.80 -4.68 4.51
N VAL A 82 8.60 -5.21 4.74
CA VAL A 82 7.47 -5.06 3.81
C VAL A 82 7.08 -3.59 3.66
N ASN A 83 7.01 -2.84 4.76
CA ASN A 83 6.68 -1.41 4.73
C ASN A 83 7.77 -0.57 4.05
N ALA A 84 9.04 -0.95 4.19
CA ALA A 84 10.17 -0.34 3.49
C ALA A 84 10.33 -0.79 2.02
N ARG A 85 9.34 -1.51 1.46
CA ARG A 85 9.36 -2.07 0.09
C ARG A 85 10.55 -2.98 -0.21
N ARG A 86 10.90 -3.82 0.76
CA ARG A 86 11.93 -4.88 0.65
C ARG A 86 11.29 -6.27 0.88
N PRO A 87 10.31 -6.68 0.05
CA PRO A 87 9.53 -7.90 0.28
C PRO A 87 10.37 -9.18 0.09
N ASP A 88 11.43 -9.12 -0.71
CA ASP A 88 12.43 -10.18 -0.90
C ASP A 88 13.11 -10.55 0.43
N HIS A 89 13.59 -9.56 1.16
CA HIS A 89 14.24 -9.73 2.46
C HIS A 89 13.24 -10.20 3.53
N ALA A 90 12.01 -9.67 3.49
CA ALA A 90 10.94 -10.11 4.39
C ALA A 90 10.64 -11.60 4.20
N PHE A 91 10.60 -12.06 2.95
CA PHE A 91 10.37 -13.46 2.62
C PHE A 91 11.54 -14.36 3.07
N LEU A 92 12.79 -13.90 2.90
CA LEU A 92 13.96 -14.62 3.43
C LEU A 92 13.91 -14.79 4.96
N LEU A 93 13.46 -13.76 5.69
CA LEU A 93 13.29 -13.88 7.15
C LEU A 93 12.18 -14.86 7.52
N TYR A 94 11.06 -14.90 6.79
CA TYR A 94 10.03 -15.91 7.00
C TYR A 94 10.55 -17.33 6.76
N LEU A 95 11.32 -17.56 5.70
CA LEU A 95 11.96 -18.86 5.45
C LEU A 95 12.95 -19.23 6.57
N ARG A 96 13.72 -18.25 7.07
CA ARG A 96 14.64 -18.44 8.19
C ARG A 96 13.90 -18.81 9.48
N MET A 97 12.82 -18.10 9.82
CA MET A 97 11.96 -18.40 10.97
C MET A 97 11.50 -19.86 10.95
N ASN A 98 11.09 -20.35 9.79
CA ASN A 98 10.68 -21.74 9.61
C ASN A 98 11.81 -22.76 9.79
N ARG A 99 13.03 -22.45 9.31
CA ARG A 99 14.21 -23.31 9.49
C ARG A 99 14.66 -23.38 10.94
N GLU A 100 14.46 -22.31 11.69
CA GLU A 100 14.72 -22.24 13.13
C GLU A 100 13.58 -22.86 13.97
N SER A 101 12.62 -23.56 13.34
CA SER A 101 11.48 -24.22 13.98
C SER A 101 10.59 -23.27 14.80
N LEU A 102 10.62 -21.97 14.51
CA LEU A 102 9.71 -20.98 15.09
C LEU A 102 8.41 -21.01 14.29
N ALA A 103 7.29 -21.28 14.96
CA ALA A 103 5.98 -21.37 14.32
C ALA A 103 5.49 -19.97 13.92
N PRO A 104 5.18 -19.74 12.63
CA PRO A 104 4.44 -18.55 12.19
C PRO A 104 3.09 -18.48 12.89
N ASP A 105 2.69 -17.28 13.26
CA ASP A 105 1.44 -16.97 13.94
C ASP A 105 0.56 -16.05 13.09
N ASN A 106 -0.59 -15.65 13.65
CA ASN A 106 -1.54 -14.77 12.99
C ASN A 106 -0.99 -13.35 12.72
N PHE A 107 0.08 -12.94 13.41
CA PHE A 107 0.79 -11.69 13.14
C PHE A 107 1.84 -11.83 12.03
N THR A 108 2.27 -13.05 11.71
CA THR A 108 3.25 -13.31 10.64
C THR A 108 2.57 -13.23 9.26
N PHE A 109 1.45 -13.94 9.11
CA PHE A 109 0.84 -14.18 7.80
C PHE A 109 0.40 -12.93 7.03
N PRO A 110 -0.23 -11.91 7.64
CA PRO A 110 -0.64 -10.71 6.90
C PRO A 110 0.52 -10.03 6.15
N PHE A 111 1.71 -9.98 6.77
CA PHE A 111 2.88 -9.36 6.15
C PHE A 111 3.54 -10.27 5.11
N VAL A 112 3.59 -11.59 5.35
CA VAL A 112 4.11 -12.56 4.37
C VAL A 112 3.22 -12.60 3.14
N LEU A 113 1.89 -12.59 3.29
CA LEU A 113 0.95 -12.51 2.17
C LEU A 113 1.16 -11.23 1.36
N LYS A 114 1.31 -10.08 2.04
CA LYS A 114 1.63 -8.81 1.37
C LYS A 114 2.98 -8.87 0.64
N ALA A 115 4.00 -9.52 1.20
CA ALA A 115 5.27 -9.73 0.51
C ALA A 115 5.09 -10.59 -0.76
N CYS A 116 4.30 -11.66 -0.68
CA CYS A 116 3.97 -12.50 -1.84
C CYS A 116 3.25 -11.71 -2.94
N SER A 117 2.28 -10.85 -2.59
CA SER A 117 1.61 -9.95 -3.52
C SER A 117 2.60 -9.04 -4.25
N LEU A 118 3.51 -8.40 -3.49
CA LEU A 118 4.51 -7.47 -4.05
C LEU A 118 5.55 -8.14 -4.94
N LEU A 119 5.83 -9.42 -4.71
CA LEU A 119 6.77 -10.23 -5.50
C LEU A 119 6.10 -10.99 -6.64
N SER A 120 4.78 -10.93 -6.77
CA SER A 120 4.00 -11.77 -7.70
C SER A 120 4.32 -13.27 -7.56
N ALA A 121 4.61 -13.72 -6.33
CA ALA A 121 5.08 -15.08 -6.05
C ALA A 121 3.91 -16.08 -5.91
N VAL A 122 3.21 -16.35 -7.02
CA VAL A 122 1.94 -17.11 -7.04
C VAL A 122 2.04 -18.48 -6.37
N GLY A 123 2.99 -19.32 -6.78
CA GLY A 123 3.13 -20.68 -6.24
C GLY A 123 3.43 -20.68 -4.74
N THR A 124 4.28 -19.75 -4.29
CA THR A 124 4.62 -19.56 -2.89
C THR A 124 3.43 -19.06 -2.07
N GLY A 125 2.67 -18.11 -2.59
CA GLY A 125 1.46 -17.60 -1.94
C GLY A 125 0.42 -18.70 -1.73
N LYS A 126 0.20 -19.57 -2.73
CA LYS A 126 -0.67 -20.76 -2.58
C LYS A 126 -0.16 -21.73 -1.52
N ALA A 127 1.15 -21.99 -1.47
CA ALA A 127 1.73 -22.83 -0.43
C ALA A 127 1.55 -22.24 0.99
N ILE A 128 1.66 -20.92 1.13
CA ILE A 128 1.38 -20.21 2.39
C ILE A 128 -0.11 -20.29 2.74
N HIS A 129 -1.02 -20.08 1.78
CA HIS A 129 -2.45 -20.24 2.01
C HIS A 129 -2.78 -21.66 2.50
N ALA A 130 -2.25 -22.71 1.87
CA ALA A 130 -2.43 -24.08 2.33
C ALA A 130 -1.87 -24.31 3.75
N ARG A 131 -0.83 -23.59 4.15
CA ARG A 131 -0.28 -23.63 5.51
C ARG A 131 -1.17 -22.90 6.51
N ILE A 132 -1.72 -21.75 6.16
CA ILE A 132 -2.70 -21.01 6.97
C ILE A 132 -3.90 -21.91 7.31
N LEU A 133 -4.43 -22.63 6.32
CA LEU A 133 -5.52 -23.59 6.51
C LEU A 133 -5.13 -24.70 7.49
N ARG A 134 -3.95 -25.32 7.29
CA ARG A 134 -3.45 -26.41 8.16
C ARG A 134 -3.22 -25.98 9.61
N LEU A 135 -2.85 -24.73 9.84
CA LEU A 135 -2.62 -24.18 11.18
C LEU A 135 -3.89 -23.64 11.84
N GLY A 136 -5.05 -23.69 11.18
CA GLY A 136 -6.32 -23.22 11.72
C GLY A 136 -6.48 -21.70 11.75
N PHE A 137 -5.68 -20.97 10.99
CA PHE A 137 -5.71 -19.49 10.92
C PHE A 137 -6.68 -18.95 9.85
N SER A 138 -7.49 -19.82 9.24
CA SER A 138 -8.37 -19.47 8.11
C SER A 138 -9.56 -18.57 8.48
N ILE A 139 -9.91 -18.49 9.76
CA ILE A 139 -11.04 -17.72 10.28
C ILE A 139 -10.59 -16.30 10.70
N ASP A 140 -9.28 -16.05 10.82
CA ASP A 140 -8.77 -14.74 11.23
C ASP A 140 -9.10 -13.68 10.17
N PRO A 141 -9.89 -12.63 10.49
CA PRO A 141 -10.34 -11.64 9.50
C PRO A 141 -9.20 -10.88 8.82
N TYR A 142 -8.08 -10.65 9.52
CA TYR A 142 -6.92 -9.97 8.96
C TYR A 142 -6.19 -10.84 7.94
N ILE A 143 -6.11 -12.15 8.21
CA ILE A 143 -5.53 -13.12 7.28
C ILE A 143 -6.44 -13.31 6.07
N GLN A 144 -7.75 -13.46 6.28
CA GLN A 144 -8.72 -13.56 5.18
C GLN A 144 -8.63 -12.33 4.25
N SER A 145 -8.60 -11.12 4.82
CA SER A 145 -8.43 -9.88 4.05
C SER A 145 -7.09 -9.84 3.30
N GLY A 146 -6.02 -10.35 3.92
CA GLY A 146 -4.71 -10.50 3.29
C GLY A 146 -4.71 -11.48 2.12
N LEU A 147 -5.42 -12.60 2.25
CA LEU A 147 -5.55 -13.62 1.21
C LEU A 147 -6.33 -13.09 0.01
N VAL A 148 -7.47 -12.40 0.24
CA VAL A 148 -8.24 -11.75 -0.83
C VAL A 148 -7.35 -10.83 -1.65
N ARG A 149 -6.63 -9.90 -0.98
CA ARG A 149 -5.71 -8.98 -1.65
C ARG A 149 -4.61 -9.73 -2.41
N MET A 150 -4.07 -10.80 -1.84
CA MET A 150 -3.03 -11.60 -2.49
C MET A 150 -3.53 -12.24 -3.77
N TYR A 151 -4.70 -12.88 -3.76
CA TYR A 151 -5.27 -13.49 -4.95
C TYR A 151 -5.71 -12.47 -6.00
N SER A 152 -6.23 -11.30 -5.58
CA SER A 152 -6.49 -10.18 -6.49
C SER A 152 -5.23 -9.71 -7.21
N GLU A 153 -4.08 -9.72 -6.54
CA GLU A 153 -2.80 -9.34 -7.16
C GLU A 153 -2.21 -10.41 -8.08
N PHE A 154 -2.61 -11.66 -7.92
CA PHE A 154 -2.19 -12.77 -8.78
C PHE A 154 -3.07 -12.97 -10.02
N ASP A 155 -3.99 -12.05 -10.29
CA ASP A 155 -5.00 -12.16 -11.36
C ASP A 155 -5.91 -13.39 -11.20
N GLU A 156 -5.98 -13.97 -10.00
CA GLU A 156 -6.86 -15.10 -9.64
C GLU A 156 -8.13 -14.59 -8.95
N VAL A 157 -8.85 -13.68 -9.65
CA VAL A 157 -9.96 -12.93 -9.08
C VAL A 157 -11.13 -13.80 -8.61
N GLU A 158 -11.35 -14.96 -9.23
CA GLU A 158 -12.39 -15.92 -8.80
C GLU A 158 -12.09 -16.51 -7.42
N THR A 159 -10.82 -16.84 -7.15
CA THR A 159 -10.42 -17.33 -5.82
C THR A 159 -10.52 -16.20 -4.79
N ALA A 160 -10.14 -14.98 -5.19
CA ALA A 160 -10.31 -13.80 -4.34
C ALA A 160 -11.79 -13.54 -4.02
N ARG A 161 -12.69 -13.71 -4.99
CA ARG A 161 -14.14 -13.55 -4.84
C ARG A 161 -14.72 -14.56 -3.87
N HIS A 162 -14.38 -15.84 -4.02
CA HIS A 162 -14.84 -16.87 -3.09
C HIS A 162 -14.42 -16.58 -1.64
N LEU A 163 -13.18 -16.14 -1.43
CA LEU A 163 -12.70 -15.75 -0.10
C LEU A 163 -13.43 -14.49 0.41
N PHE A 164 -13.65 -13.51 -0.45
CA PHE A 164 -14.36 -12.29 -0.15
C PHE A 164 -15.81 -12.54 0.28
N ASP A 165 -16.52 -13.43 -0.42
CA ASP A 165 -17.91 -13.78 -0.12
C ASP A 165 -18.05 -14.47 1.25
N GLY A 166 -17.01 -15.18 1.70
CA GLY A 166 -16.97 -15.80 3.02
C GLY A 166 -16.75 -14.84 4.21
N ILE A 167 -16.41 -13.56 3.96
CA ILE A 167 -16.13 -12.58 5.03
C ILE A 167 -17.43 -11.80 5.35
N PRO A 168 -18.00 -11.91 6.56
CA PRO A 168 -19.27 -11.23 6.88
C PRO A 168 -19.12 -9.70 6.95
N ASP A 169 -18.11 -9.23 7.68
CA ASP A 169 -17.85 -7.80 7.92
C ASP A 169 -16.71 -7.31 7.02
N ARG A 170 -17.08 -6.69 5.89
CA ARG A 170 -16.13 -6.23 4.87
C ARG A 170 -15.91 -4.74 4.99
N ASP A 171 -14.68 -4.33 5.30
CA ASP A 171 -14.32 -2.92 5.32
C ASP A 171 -14.18 -2.34 3.90
N VAL A 172 -14.17 -1.02 3.80
CA VAL A 172 -14.06 -0.30 2.52
C VAL A 172 -12.76 -0.67 1.77
N VAL A 173 -11.69 -1.01 2.49
CA VAL A 173 -10.40 -1.37 1.90
C VAL A 173 -10.50 -2.72 1.18
N LEU A 174 -11.22 -3.68 1.75
CA LEU A 174 -11.45 -4.99 1.17
C LEU A 174 -12.33 -4.92 -0.08
N TRP A 175 -13.44 -4.15 -0.02
CA TRP A 175 -14.28 -3.84 -1.19
C TRP A 175 -13.46 -3.24 -2.34
N ASN A 176 -12.67 -2.20 -2.04
CA ASN A 176 -11.83 -1.54 -3.04
C ASN A 176 -10.76 -2.49 -3.61
N SER A 177 -10.22 -3.41 -2.79
CA SER A 177 -9.24 -4.40 -3.25
C SER A 177 -9.87 -5.35 -4.27
N MET A 178 -11.11 -5.81 -4.04
CA MET A 178 -11.82 -6.69 -4.98
C MET A 178 -12.24 -5.97 -6.27
N ILE A 179 -12.77 -4.75 -6.17
CA ILE A 179 -13.10 -3.93 -7.35
C ILE A 179 -11.84 -3.71 -8.19
N GLY A 180 -10.72 -3.35 -7.54
CA GLY A 180 -9.42 -3.21 -8.21
C GLY A 180 -8.94 -4.49 -8.87
N GLY A 181 -9.15 -5.65 -8.24
CA GLY A 181 -8.84 -6.97 -8.81
C GLY A 181 -9.62 -7.25 -10.10
N TYR A 182 -10.94 -7.06 -10.10
CA TYR A 182 -11.76 -7.22 -11.30
C TYR A 182 -11.35 -6.25 -12.42
N VAL A 183 -11.09 -4.98 -12.08
CA VAL A 183 -10.55 -4.00 -13.01
C VAL A 183 -9.20 -4.46 -13.59
N LYS A 184 -8.30 -5.02 -12.78
CA LYS A 184 -7.00 -5.49 -13.24
C LYS A 184 -7.13 -6.60 -14.29
N CYS A 185 -8.05 -7.54 -14.07
CA CYS A 185 -8.40 -8.61 -14.99
C CYS A 185 -9.23 -8.15 -16.22
N GLY A 186 -9.65 -6.88 -16.27
CA GLY A 186 -10.47 -6.34 -17.36
C GLY A 186 -11.95 -6.72 -17.28
N ASN A 187 -12.40 -7.37 -16.20
CA ASN A 187 -13.80 -7.66 -15.98
C ASN A 187 -14.49 -6.45 -15.32
N LEU A 188 -14.79 -5.44 -16.14
CA LEU A 188 -15.40 -4.18 -15.68
C LEU A 188 -16.86 -4.32 -15.29
N GLU A 189 -17.54 -5.35 -15.79
CA GLU A 189 -18.94 -5.65 -15.46
C GLU A 189 -19.05 -6.13 -14.02
N SER A 190 -18.30 -7.17 -13.64
CA SER A 190 -18.27 -7.64 -12.24
C SER A 190 -17.69 -6.58 -11.28
N ALA A 191 -16.75 -5.75 -11.74
CA ALA A 191 -16.29 -4.60 -10.96
C ALA A 191 -17.43 -3.59 -10.69
N ARG A 192 -18.31 -3.37 -11.67
CA ARG A 192 -19.48 -2.48 -11.55
C ARG A 192 -20.55 -3.08 -10.65
N GLU A 193 -20.86 -4.36 -10.80
CA GLU A 193 -21.80 -5.08 -9.93
C GLU A 193 -21.38 -4.98 -8.47
N LEU A 194 -20.11 -5.30 -8.19
CA LEU A 194 -19.57 -5.23 -6.84
C LEU A 194 -19.53 -3.79 -6.30
N PHE A 195 -19.28 -2.81 -7.15
CA PHE A 195 -19.40 -1.40 -6.79
C PHE A 195 -20.82 -1.07 -6.34
N GLU A 196 -21.84 -1.52 -7.07
CA GLU A 196 -23.24 -1.26 -6.71
C GLU A 196 -23.64 -1.97 -5.41
N GLU A 197 -23.23 -3.23 -5.21
CA GLU A 197 -23.44 -4.00 -3.98
C GLU A 197 -22.84 -3.33 -2.73
N MET A 198 -21.77 -2.56 -2.89
CA MET A 198 -21.06 -1.93 -1.78
C MET A 198 -21.98 -0.98 -0.99
N PRO A 199 -22.20 -1.22 0.32
CA PRO A 199 -23.16 -0.43 1.12
C PRO A 199 -22.79 1.06 1.26
N ALA A 200 -21.49 1.36 1.34
CA ALA A 200 -20.98 2.71 1.54
C ALA A 200 -19.80 2.97 0.60
N LYS A 201 -20.04 3.73 -0.46
CA LYS A 201 -19.04 4.12 -1.46
C LYS A 201 -18.34 5.40 -1.02
N ASN A 202 -17.02 5.47 -1.15
CA ASN A 202 -16.26 6.70 -0.90
C ASN A 202 -15.56 7.18 -2.16
N VAL A 203 -14.95 8.38 -2.11
CA VAL A 203 -14.23 8.98 -3.24
C VAL A 203 -13.17 8.02 -3.82
N GLY A 204 -12.50 7.26 -2.97
CA GLY A 204 -11.53 6.23 -3.38
C GLY A 204 -12.16 5.10 -4.20
N THR A 205 -13.34 4.61 -3.80
CA THR A 205 -14.10 3.58 -4.53
C THR A 205 -14.49 4.06 -5.93
N TYR A 206 -15.03 5.29 -6.05
CA TYR A 206 -15.35 5.88 -7.35
C TYR A 206 -14.10 6.04 -8.21
N ASN A 207 -13.00 6.55 -7.65
CA ASN A 207 -11.75 6.75 -8.36
C ASN A 207 -11.16 5.43 -8.88
N ALA A 208 -11.28 4.33 -8.12
CA ALA A 208 -10.81 3.01 -8.56
C ALA A 208 -11.55 2.52 -9.81
N LEU A 209 -12.89 2.61 -9.82
CA LEU A 209 -13.70 2.16 -10.95
C LEU A 209 -13.59 3.10 -12.17
N ILE A 210 -13.58 4.43 -11.95
CA ILE A 210 -13.33 5.43 -13.01
C ILE A 210 -11.96 5.19 -13.65
N GLY A 211 -10.91 4.99 -12.84
CA GLY A 211 -9.58 4.66 -13.33
C GLY A 211 -9.56 3.38 -14.17
N GLY A 212 -10.35 2.38 -13.77
CA GLY A 212 -10.58 1.17 -14.54
C GLY A 212 -11.22 1.44 -15.91
N TYR A 213 -12.37 2.13 -15.94
CA TYR A 213 -13.01 2.48 -17.20
C TYR A 213 -12.10 3.28 -18.14
N VAL A 214 -11.35 4.26 -17.60
CA VAL A 214 -10.35 5.03 -18.36
C VAL A 214 -9.27 4.13 -18.94
N LYS A 215 -8.75 3.16 -18.16
CA LYS A 215 -7.69 2.24 -18.59
C LYS A 215 -8.11 1.40 -19.81
N PHE A 216 -9.38 0.99 -19.87
CA PHE A 216 -9.93 0.19 -20.97
C PHE A 216 -10.69 1.02 -22.01
N GLY A 217 -10.60 2.35 -21.96
CA GLY A 217 -11.18 3.25 -22.98
C GLY A 217 -12.69 3.46 -22.90
N CYS A 218 -13.36 2.98 -21.84
CA CYS A 218 -14.80 3.17 -21.63
C CYS A 218 -15.11 4.58 -21.08
N MET A 219 -14.82 5.61 -21.87
CA MET A 219 -14.90 7.02 -21.43
C MET A 219 -16.32 7.47 -21.05
N ASP A 220 -17.36 6.90 -21.65
CA ASP A 220 -18.75 7.22 -21.33
C ASP A 220 -19.13 6.74 -19.93
N ASN A 221 -18.76 5.50 -19.58
CA ASN A 221 -18.96 4.93 -18.24
C ASN A 221 -18.15 5.70 -17.19
N ALA A 222 -16.90 6.06 -17.51
CA ALA A 222 -16.07 6.88 -16.63
C ALA A 222 -16.71 8.26 -16.37
N SER A 223 -17.22 8.92 -17.41
CA SER A 223 -17.84 10.24 -17.30
C SER A 223 -19.18 10.19 -16.57
N GLY A 224 -20.01 9.18 -16.86
CA GLY A 224 -21.28 8.96 -16.15
C GLY A 224 -21.06 8.72 -14.66
N LEU A 225 -20.07 7.88 -14.31
CA LEU A 225 -19.73 7.62 -12.92
C LEU A 225 -19.13 8.85 -12.23
N PHE A 226 -18.31 9.63 -12.93
CA PHE A 226 -17.76 10.88 -12.41
C PHE A 226 -18.85 11.91 -12.10
N GLU A 227 -19.90 12.00 -12.92
CA GLU A 227 -21.01 12.94 -12.66
C GLU A 227 -21.91 12.46 -11.50
N GLN A 228 -21.99 11.15 -11.23
CA GLN A 228 -22.69 10.59 -10.06
C GLN A 228 -21.98 10.80 -8.71
N MET A 229 -20.71 11.23 -8.71
CA MET A 229 -19.94 11.43 -7.47
C MET A 229 -20.55 12.54 -6.60
N PRO A 230 -20.91 12.27 -5.33
CA PRO A 230 -21.36 13.31 -4.41
C PRO A 230 -20.25 14.32 -4.09
N GLU A 231 -19.05 13.80 -3.84
CA GLU A 231 -17.84 14.57 -3.56
C GLU A 231 -16.73 14.15 -4.51
N ARG A 232 -15.90 15.11 -4.92
CA ARG A 232 -14.78 14.90 -5.86
C ARG A 232 -13.51 15.48 -5.27
N ASP A 233 -12.46 14.67 -5.24
CA ASP A 233 -11.15 15.15 -4.84
C ASP A 233 -10.29 15.51 -6.07
N VAL A 234 -9.07 15.98 -5.82
CA VAL A 234 -8.14 16.36 -6.88
C VAL A 234 -7.79 15.14 -7.76
N VAL A 235 -7.79 13.93 -7.21
CA VAL A 235 -7.50 12.70 -7.96
C VAL A 235 -8.62 12.39 -8.96
N SER A 236 -9.89 12.56 -8.56
CA SER A 236 -11.05 12.39 -9.45
C SER A 236 -10.95 13.31 -10.67
N TRP A 237 -10.66 14.60 -10.45
CA TRP A 237 -10.49 15.58 -11.52
C TRP A 237 -9.29 15.28 -12.41
N ASN A 238 -8.13 14.99 -11.82
CA ASN A 238 -6.91 14.70 -12.57
C ASN A 238 -7.06 13.47 -13.46
N THR A 239 -7.74 12.43 -12.96
CA THR A 239 -8.00 11.20 -13.72
C THR A 239 -8.83 11.50 -14.96
N MET A 240 -9.94 12.24 -14.83
CA MET A 240 -10.82 12.58 -15.95
C MET A 240 -10.19 13.55 -16.94
N VAL A 241 -9.50 14.58 -16.45
CA VAL A 241 -8.80 15.56 -17.30
C VAL A 241 -7.72 14.87 -18.13
N GLY A 242 -6.87 14.07 -17.50
CA GLY A 242 -5.81 13.34 -18.19
C GLY A 242 -6.37 12.31 -19.18
N ALA A 243 -7.47 11.66 -18.84
CA ALA A 243 -8.13 10.69 -19.71
C ALA A 243 -8.66 11.33 -21.00
N HIS A 244 -9.45 12.40 -20.90
CA HIS A 244 -9.96 13.13 -22.07
C HIS A 244 -8.85 13.82 -22.87
N ALA A 245 -7.77 14.22 -22.20
CA ALA A 245 -6.60 14.78 -22.88
C ALA A 245 -5.91 13.72 -23.76
N ARG A 246 -5.67 12.51 -23.21
CA ARG A 246 -5.08 11.38 -23.97
C ARG A 246 -5.98 10.87 -25.09
N SER A 247 -7.30 10.91 -24.92
CA SER A 247 -8.25 10.52 -25.96
C SER A 247 -8.40 11.55 -27.08
N GLY A 248 -7.72 12.70 -26.99
CA GLY A 248 -7.76 13.77 -28.00
C GLY A 248 -8.95 14.74 -27.85
N SER A 249 -9.82 14.54 -26.86
CA SER A 249 -11.02 15.35 -26.59
C SER A 249 -10.69 16.67 -25.89
N VAL A 250 -9.97 17.57 -26.58
CA VAL A 250 -9.45 18.82 -25.99
C VAL A 250 -10.52 19.71 -25.36
N ALA A 251 -11.68 19.86 -26.00
CA ALA A 251 -12.75 20.72 -25.47
C ALA A 251 -13.23 20.23 -24.10
N VAL A 252 -13.45 18.92 -23.96
CA VAL A 252 -13.89 18.30 -22.71
C VAL A 252 -12.77 18.35 -21.66
N ALA A 253 -11.53 18.03 -22.04
CA ALA A 253 -10.38 18.08 -21.15
C ALA A 253 -10.16 19.50 -20.57
N ARG A 254 -10.23 20.54 -21.41
CA ARG A 254 -10.13 21.95 -20.96
C ARG A 254 -11.33 22.36 -20.12
N GLY A 255 -12.54 21.94 -20.47
CA GLY A 255 -13.76 22.20 -19.69
C GLY A 255 -13.66 21.63 -18.28
N LEU A 256 -13.28 20.36 -18.15
CA LEU A 256 -13.05 19.69 -16.87
C LEU A 256 -11.92 20.35 -16.07
N PHE A 257 -10.81 20.70 -16.74
CA PHE A 257 -9.70 21.41 -16.10
C PHE A 257 -10.18 22.73 -15.50
N ASN A 258 -10.93 23.54 -16.26
CA ASN A 258 -11.44 24.82 -15.79
C ASN A 258 -12.40 24.66 -14.60
N ARG A 259 -13.31 23.68 -14.63
CA ARG A 259 -14.25 23.34 -13.54
C ARG A 259 -13.55 22.86 -12.26
N ALA A 260 -12.34 22.31 -12.33
CA ALA A 260 -11.65 21.80 -11.15
C ALA A 260 -11.37 22.93 -10.12
N PRO A 261 -11.85 22.83 -8.87
CA PRO A 261 -11.80 23.92 -7.89
C PRO A 261 -10.37 24.22 -7.40
N LYS A 262 -9.53 23.19 -7.31
CA LYS A 262 -8.10 23.31 -6.98
C LYS A 262 -7.29 22.60 -8.05
N LYS A 263 -6.31 23.32 -8.61
CA LYS A 263 -5.39 22.82 -9.64
C LYS A 263 -3.99 22.80 -9.04
N ASN A 264 -3.49 21.62 -8.72
CA ASN A 264 -2.11 21.45 -8.24
C ASN A 264 -1.19 21.08 -9.41
N VAL A 265 0.11 20.93 -9.13
CA VAL A 265 1.10 20.54 -10.14
C VAL A 265 0.64 19.29 -10.92
N ALA A 266 0.08 18.29 -10.23
CA ALA A 266 -0.40 17.07 -10.88
C ALA A 266 -1.59 17.31 -11.85
N THR A 267 -2.49 18.26 -11.56
CA THR A 267 -3.57 18.65 -12.48
C THR A 267 -3.02 19.22 -13.78
N TRP A 268 -2.01 20.09 -13.69
CA TRP A 268 -1.32 20.66 -14.84
C TRP A 268 -0.52 19.60 -15.61
N SER A 269 0.23 18.74 -14.91
CA SER A 269 0.94 17.63 -15.51
C SER A 269 0.00 16.71 -16.29
N ALA A 270 -1.16 16.37 -15.73
CA ALA A 270 -2.12 15.46 -16.35
C ALA A 270 -2.66 15.96 -17.71
N ILE A 271 -3.01 17.24 -17.81
CA ILE A 271 -3.53 17.81 -19.07
C ILE A 271 -2.42 18.02 -20.11
N ILE A 272 -1.25 18.53 -19.70
CA ILE A 272 -0.12 18.80 -20.60
C ILE A 272 0.42 17.48 -21.17
N SER A 273 0.71 16.51 -20.30
CA SER A 273 1.19 15.19 -20.73
C SER A 273 0.15 14.43 -21.55
N GLY A 274 -1.14 14.55 -21.20
CA GLY A 274 -2.22 13.93 -21.96
C GLY A 274 -2.28 14.45 -23.40
N PHE A 275 -2.20 15.78 -23.59
CA PHE A 275 -2.17 16.36 -24.93
C PHE A 275 -0.90 15.97 -25.71
N ALA A 276 0.27 15.98 -25.06
CA ALA A 276 1.52 15.55 -25.68
C ALA A 276 1.46 14.09 -26.15
N GLN A 277 0.88 13.18 -25.35
CA GLN A 277 0.70 11.76 -25.71
C GLN A 277 -0.28 11.55 -26.86
N SER A 278 -1.27 12.45 -27.02
CA SER A 278 -2.18 12.47 -28.17
C SER A 278 -1.61 13.18 -29.41
N SER A 279 -0.30 13.49 -29.43
CA SER A 279 0.39 14.26 -30.48
C SER A 279 -0.17 15.68 -30.71
N ARG A 280 -0.86 16.24 -29.71
CA ARG A 280 -1.43 17.60 -29.73
C ARG A 280 -0.48 18.59 -29.07
N PHE A 281 0.70 18.75 -29.66
CA PHE A 281 1.77 19.56 -29.08
C PHE A 281 1.41 21.04 -28.91
N VAL A 282 0.60 21.60 -29.80
CA VAL A 282 0.14 23.01 -29.70
C VAL A 282 -0.69 23.21 -28.45
N ASP A 283 -1.69 22.35 -28.21
CA ASP A 283 -2.51 22.41 -27.00
C ASP A 283 -1.69 22.18 -25.73
N ALA A 284 -0.73 21.26 -25.77
CA ALA A 284 0.19 21.01 -24.66
C ALA A 284 1.03 22.25 -24.33
N LEU A 285 1.61 22.90 -25.34
CA LEU A 285 2.40 24.13 -25.18
C LEU A 285 1.54 25.29 -24.69
N ASP A 286 0.30 25.42 -25.16
CA ASP A 286 -0.62 26.45 -24.68
C ASP A 286 -0.97 26.26 -23.21
N MET A 287 -1.23 25.02 -22.78
CA MET A 287 -1.45 24.71 -21.37
C MET A 287 -0.19 24.93 -20.52
N PHE A 288 1.00 24.64 -21.05
CA PHE A 288 2.26 24.89 -20.36
C PHE A 288 2.53 26.39 -20.19
N LYS A 289 2.34 27.20 -21.24
CA LYS A 289 2.41 28.67 -21.14
C LYS A 289 1.40 29.20 -20.14
N TYR A 290 0.17 28.68 -20.14
CA TYR A 290 -0.85 29.06 -19.18
C TYR A 290 -0.44 28.71 -17.74
N MET A 291 0.22 27.57 -17.53
CA MET A 291 0.79 27.18 -16.24
C MET A 291 1.84 28.18 -15.75
N LEU A 292 2.74 28.65 -16.63
CA LEU A 292 3.78 29.62 -16.25
C LEU A 292 3.19 30.96 -15.76
N VAL A 293 1.99 31.33 -16.24
CA VAL A 293 1.33 32.60 -15.89
C VAL A 293 0.43 32.47 -14.66
N LYS A 294 -0.32 31.37 -14.54
CA LYS A 294 -1.40 31.21 -13.53
C LYS A 294 -1.24 29.99 -12.62
N GLY A 295 -0.28 29.13 -12.89
CA GLY A 295 -0.07 27.86 -12.21
C GLY A 295 1.09 27.87 -11.21
N PRO A 296 1.28 26.75 -10.49
CA PRO A 296 2.45 26.54 -9.66
C PRO A 296 3.72 26.40 -10.52
N ARG A 297 4.90 26.55 -9.91
CA ARG A 297 6.18 26.34 -10.61
C ARG A 297 6.27 24.91 -11.16
N PRO A 298 6.72 24.72 -12.42
CA PRO A 298 6.93 23.38 -12.99
C PRO A 298 7.96 22.58 -12.19
N ASN A 299 7.78 21.26 -12.12
CA ASN A 299 8.77 20.32 -11.59
C ASN A 299 9.33 19.46 -12.73
N GLN A 300 10.36 18.64 -12.46
CA GLN A 300 11.04 17.81 -13.45
C GLN A 300 10.11 16.87 -14.24
N SER A 301 8.93 16.52 -13.73
CA SER A 301 7.97 15.65 -14.45
C SER A 301 7.25 16.32 -15.63
N ILE A 302 7.35 17.65 -15.75
CA ILE A 302 6.66 18.45 -16.77
C ILE A 302 7.62 18.94 -17.85
N LEU A 303 8.90 19.08 -17.50
CA LEU A 303 9.93 19.48 -18.44
C LEU A 303 10.25 18.29 -19.34
N PRO A 304 10.22 18.43 -20.67
CA PRO A 304 10.79 17.42 -21.54
C PRO A 304 12.25 17.23 -21.14
N GLY A 305 12.67 15.98 -20.94
CA GLY A 305 14.08 15.68 -20.68
C GLY A 305 14.92 16.20 -21.84
N ASP A 306 16.04 16.85 -21.49
CA ASP A 306 17.07 17.30 -22.44
C ASP A 306 17.59 16.14 -23.31
#